data_AF-A0A2R6M6G9-F1
#
_entry.id   AF-A0A2R6M6G9-F1
#
_cell.length_a   1.000
_cell.length_b   1.000
_cell.length_c   1.000
_cell.angle_alpha   90.00
_cell.angle_beta   90.00
_cell.angle_gamma   90.00
#
_symmetry.space_group_name_H-M   'P 1'
#
loop_
_entity.id
_entity.type
_entity.pdbx_description
1 polymer ?
#
loop_
_entity_poly.entity_id
_entity_poly.type
_entity_poly.pdbx_seq_one_letter_code
_entity_poly.pdbx_strand_id
1 'polypeptide(L)'
;MRKVGVLAVCVLLVLAGCSAAPGNDGGAAAETTEGDDAETETEATDRDSTGSDADLPPGLSTDGVTDAAALAAAHEEALAGQSYTYDREVRVVAANGTEVGGWSQHVQVGADRLEFNHTQTGEGLSVSGTDIEDSQVYTDGSVTFWKADAFRDGFRREPGRGFAAETFSSEQLLADAVNAAETRVTEVEPEGDSDDGMGDGTWYRVRAENGSETLTYDAPNGTVAVEATNVTATAVVAPSGFVRNVTYEFDFVRGNVSGHRTMTVRYSGVGETTVEVPAWVEDAKTVTNATDEN
;
A
#
# COMPACT_ATOMS: atom_id res chain seq x y z
N MET A 1 1.56 -11.77 56.16
CA MET A 1 2.96 -11.42 55.89
C MET A 1 3.13 -11.40 54.38
N ARG A 2 3.44 -10.23 53.82
CA ARG A 2 3.51 -9.94 52.39
C ARG A 2 4.69 -10.69 51.76
N LYS A 3 4.45 -11.41 50.66
CA LYS A 3 5.48 -11.73 49.67
C LYS A 3 5.26 -10.81 48.46
N VAL A 4 6.03 -9.72 48.46
CA VAL A 4 6.39 -8.91 47.28
C VAL A 4 7.29 -9.81 46.42
N GLY A 5 7.22 -9.96 45.10
CA GLY A 5 6.60 -9.18 44.03
C GLY A 5 7.70 -8.95 42.98
N VAL A 6 7.64 -9.61 41.82
CA VAL A 6 8.10 -9.15 40.48
C VAL A 6 7.45 -10.08 39.46
N LEU A 7 6.34 -9.65 38.88
CA LEU A 7 5.74 -10.27 37.69
C LEU A 7 5.92 -9.23 36.58
N ALA A 8 7.02 -9.37 35.85
CA ALA A 8 7.25 -8.63 34.62
C ALA A 8 6.49 -9.36 33.52
N VAL A 9 5.23 -8.98 33.32
CA VAL A 9 4.45 -9.40 32.15
C VAL A 9 4.69 -8.34 31.09
N CYS A 10 5.46 -8.71 30.07
CA CYS A 10 5.68 -7.92 28.88
C CYS A 10 4.35 -7.77 28.12
N VAL A 11 3.74 -6.60 28.25
CA VAL A 11 2.72 -6.08 27.33
C VAL A 11 3.46 -5.60 26.08
N LEU A 12 3.62 -6.48 25.07
CA LEU A 12 4.48 -6.17 23.92
C LEU A 12 3.93 -6.52 22.54
N LEU A 13 2.64 -6.76 22.37
CA LEU A 13 2.08 -6.99 21.04
C LEU A 13 0.69 -6.37 20.96
N VAL A 14 0.60 -5.19 20.35
CA VAL A 14 -0.40 -4.74 19.35
C VAL A 14 -0.22 -3.23 19.18
N LEU A 15 0.71 -2.84 18.31
CA LEU A 15 0.82 -1.52 17.66
C LEU A 15 1.31 -1.77 16.22
N ALA A 16 0.73 -2.79 15.58
CA ALA A 16 1.08 -3.21 14.23
C ALA A 16 0.36 -2.32 13.22
N GLY A 17 0.91 -1.13 13.00
CA GLY A 17 0.60 -0.25 11.89
C GLY A 17 1.93 0.34 11.41
N CYS A 18 2.34 -0.04 10.19
CA CYS A 18 3.58 0.43 9.57
C CYS A 18 3.73 1.95 9.72
N SER A 19 4.74 2.40 10.45
CA SER A 19 5.21 3.78 10.43
C SER A 19 6.64 3.80 9.90
N ALA A 20 6.77 3.73 8.58
CA ALA A 20 8.00 4.13 7.92
C ALA A 20 7.90 5.64 7.67
N ALA A 21 8.58 6.44 8.50
CA ALA A 21 8.68 7.89 8.31
C ALA A 21 10.17 8.26 8.13
N PRO A 22 10.60 8.78 6.97
CA PRO A 22 11.85 9.51 6.90
C PRO A 22 11.61 10.96 7.37
N GLY A 23 12.23 11.32 8.49
CA GLY A 23 12.31 12.70 8.96
C GLY A 23 13.29 13.50 8.09
N ASN A 24 12.87 14.67 7.63
CA ASN A 24 13.78 15.65 7.06
C ASN A 24 13.65 17.00 7.80
N ASP A 25 14.64 17.29 8.62
CA ASP A 25 14.83 18.58 9.29
C ASP A 25 15.49 19.59 8.36
N GLY A 26 14.80 20.70 8.09
CA GLY A 26 15.37 22.04 8.09
C GLY A 26 16.13 22.54 6.86
N GLY A 27 15.77 23.76 6.43
CA GLY A 27 16.75 24.70 5.85
C GLY A 27 16.27 25.50 4.65
N ALA A 28 15.55 26.60 4.90
CA ALA A 28 15.32 27.65 3.92
C ALA A 28 16.64 28.34 3.51
N ALA A 29 16.83 28.56 2.21
CA ALA A 29 17.59 29.69 1.68
C ALA A 29 17.09 30.00 0.25
N ALA A 30 16.52 31.18 0.10
CA ALA A 30 16.19 31.77 -1.19
C ALA A 30 17.46 32.37 -1.81
N GLU A 31 17.69 32.14 -3.10
CA GLU A 31 18.55 32.98 -3.92
C GLU A 31 17.82 33.34 -5.23
N THR A 32 17.54 34.63 -5.37
CA THR A 32 17.13 35.33 -6.59
C THR A 32 18.23 35.30 -7.63
N THR A 33 17.91 35.05 -8.89
CA THR A 33 18.68 35.54 -10.04
C THR A 33 17.74 35.86 -11.20
N GLU A 34 17.72 37.14 -11.58
CA GLU A 34 17.15 37.65 -12.83
C GLU A 34 18.03 37.20 -14.02
N GLY A 35 17.38 36.89 -15.14
CA GLY A 35 18.03 36.60 -16.42
C GLY A 35 17.05 36.76 -17.56
N ASP A 36 16.94 38.01 -18.01
CA ASP A 36 16.34 38.48 -19.27
C ASP A 36 17.03 37.83 -20.47
N ASP A 37 16.27 37.32 -21.45
CA ASP A 37 16.50 37.56 -22.88
C ASP A 37 15.39 36.90 -23.72
N ALA A 38 14.80 37.71 -24.58
CA ALA A 38 13.79 37.34 -25.57
C ALA A 38 14.42 37.19 -26.95
N GLU A 39 14.04 36.18 -27.73
CA GLU A 39 14.11 36.22 -29.19
C GLU A 39 13.13 35.21 -29.84
N THR A 40 12.71 35.53 -31.07
CA THR A 40 11.43 35.16 -31.71
C THR A 40 11.59 34.20 -32.92
N GLU A 41 10.57 33.34 -33.11
CA GLU A 41 10.08 32.58 -34.30
C GLU A 41 11.00 31.59 -35.06
N THR A 42 10.50 30.36 -35.25
CA THR A 42 10.04 29.84 -36.56
C THR A 42 9.24 28.53 -36.37
N GLU A 43 8.05 28.46 -36.96
CA GLU A 43 7.16 27.29 -37.00
C GLU A 43 7.82 26.04 -37.59
N ALA A 44 7.69 24.93 -36.88
CA ALA A 44 7.70 23.58 -37.44
C ALA A 44 6.46 22.86 -36.90
N THR A 45 5.57 22.48 -37.82
CA THR A 45 4.33 21.74 -37.53
C THR A 45 4.69 20.32 -37.10
N ASP A 46 4.79 20.09 -35.80
CA ASP A 46 4.74 18.74 -35.21
C ASP A 46 3.37 18.53 -34.55
N ARG A 47 2.86 17.31 -34.68
CA ARG A 47 1.50 16.98 -34.25
C ARG A 47 1.40 17.07 -32.73
N ASP A 48 0.63 18.07 -32.30
CA ASP A 48 -0.24 18.12 -31.14
C ASP A 48 -0.08 16.94 -30.15
N SER A 49 0.72 17.16 -29.12
CA SER A 49 0.54 16.54 -27.81
C SER A 49 0.37 17.69 -26.81
N THR A 50 -0.59 18.57 -27.08
CA THR A 50 -0.99 19.62 -26.14
C THR A 50 -2.03 19.06 -25.17
N GLY A 51 -1.66 18.01 -24.43
CA GLY A 51 -2.27 17.81 -23.12
C GLY A 51 -1.72 18.93 -22.25
N SER A 52 -2.52 19.96 -21.98
CA SER A 52 -2.12 20.95 -20.97
C SER A 52 -1.99 20.20 -19.64
N ASP A 53 -1.08 20.59 -18.74
CA ASP A 53 -0.99 19.97 -17.39
C ASP A 53 -2.35 19.94 -16.65
N ALA A 54 -3.31 20.78 -17.08
CA ALA A 54 -4.68 20.78 -16.60
C ALA A 54 -5.49 19.50 -16.89
N ASP A 55 -5.09 18.68 -17.86
CA ASP A 55 -5.76 17.43 -18.25
C ASP A 55 -5.11 16.19 -17.60
N LEU A 56 -3.99 16.38 -16.89
CA LEU A 56 -3.28 15.32 -16.17
C LEU A 56 -3.88 15.09 -14.77
N PRO A 57 -3.76 13.86 -14.23
CA PRO A 57 -4.20 13.56 -12.87
C PRO A 57 -3.51 14.48 -11.84
N PRO A 58 -4.18 14.83 -10.73
CA PRO A 58 -3.57 15.63 -9.68
C PRO A 58 -2.23 15.04 -9.22
N GLY A 59 -1.20 15.90 -9.10
CA GLY A 59 0.15 15.48 -8.74
C GLY A 59 1.05 15.05 -9.90
N LEU A 60 0.53 15.03 -11.14
CA LEU A 60 1.28 14.71 -12.35
C LEU A 60 1.43 15.93 -13.28
N SER A 61 2.52 15.91 -14.05
CA SER A 61 2.80 16.84 -15.15
C SER A 61 3.40 16.08 -16.33
N THR A 62 3.59 16.76 -17.47
CA THR A 62 4.31 16.16 -18.61
C THR A 62 5.74 15.75 -18.26
N ASP A 63 6.35 16.37 -17.24
CA ASP A 63 7.71 16.12 -16.79
C ASP A 63 7.81 14.96 -15.76
N GLY A 64 6.69 14.47 -15.23
CA GLY A 64 6.70 13.44 -14.19
C GLY A 64 5.71 13.65 -13.05
N VAL A 65 5.99 13.04 -11.90
CA VAL A 65 5.28 13.27 -10.63
C VAL A 65 5.81 14.56 -10.01
N THR A 66 4.94 15.57 -9.87
CA THR A 66 5.28 16.85 -9.22
C THR A 66 4.89 16.89 -7.76
N ASP A 67 3.87 16.13 -7.37
CA ASP A 67 3.38 16.02 -6.00
C ASP A 67 2.75 14.64 -5.77
N ALA A 68 3.54 13.73 -5.20
CA ALA A 68 3.10 12.37 -4.90
C ALA A 68 1.96 12.33 -3.86
N ALA A 69 1.92 13.30 -2.94
CA ALA A 69 0.87 13.39 -1.92
C ALA A 69 -0.46 13.85 -2.54
N ALA A 70 -0.41 14.77 -3.51
CA ALA A 70 -1.60 15.18 -4.26
C ALA A 70 -2.19 14.02 -5.07
N LEU A 71 -1.36 13.18 -5.69
CA LEU A 71 -1.82 11.99 -6.40
C LEU A 71 -2.46 10.97 -5.45
N ALA A 72 -1.83 10.69 -4.30
CA ALA A 72 -2.39 9.81 -3.29
C ALA A 72 -3.73 10.31 -2.76
N ALA A 73 -3.86 11.62 -2.50
CA ALA A 73 -5.11 12.23 -2.08
C ALA A 73 -6.21 12.13 -3.15
N ALA A 74 -5.86 12.31 -4.42
CA ALA A 74 -6.82 12.20 -5.52
C ALA A 74 -7.33 10.76 -5.71
N HIS A 75 -6.46 9.75 -5.52
CA HIS A 75 -6.88 8.35 -5.51
C HIS A 75 -7.93 8.07 -4.43
N GLU A 76 -7.74 8.63 -3.25
CA GLU A 76 -8.66 8.44 -2.12
C GLU A 76 -9.97 9.18 -2.30
N GLU A 77 -9.91 10.39 -2.83
CA GLU A 77 -11.11 11.13 -3.21
C GLU A 77 -11.91 10.35 -4.25
N ALA A 78 -11.25 9.72 -5.22
CA ALA A 78 -11.91 8.87 -6.21
C ALA A 78 -12.55 7.62 -5.60
N LEU A 79 -12.00 7.08 -4.51
CA LEU A 79 -12.56 5.96 -3.75
C LEU A 79 -13.54 6.38 -2.64
N ALA A 80 -13.67 7.68 -2.36
CA ALA A 80 -14.47 8.17 -1.25
C ALA A 80 -15.96 7.87 -1.48
N GLY A 81 -16.59 7.20 -0.51
CA GLY A 81 -17.99 6.81 -0.61
C GLY A 81 -18.27 5.70 -1.61
N GLN A 82 -17.24 5.05 -2.16
CA GLN A 82 -17.36 3.90 -3.05
C GLN A 82 -16.96 2.63 -2.31
N SER A 83 -17.69 1.53 -2.53
CA SER A 83 -17.17 0.20 -2.20
C SER A 83 -16.14 -0.22 -3.25
N TYR A 84 -15.20 -1.08 -2.91
CA TYR A 84 -14.22 -1.58 -3.87
C TYR A 84 -13.57 -2.86 -3.37
N THR A 85 -12.96 -3.57 -4.30
CA THR A 85 -12.09 -4.71 -4.04
C THR A 85 -10.65 -4.33 -4.41
N TYR A 86 -9.68 -4.82 -3.66
CA TYR A 86 -8.31 -4.88 -4.16
C TYR A 86 -7.66 -6.22 -3.89
N ASP A 87 -6.84 -6.64 -4.85
CA ASP A 87 -5.99 -7.80 -4.76
C ASP A 87 -4.53 -7.36 -4.67
N ARG A 88 -3.77 -7.95 -3.75
CA ARG A 88 -2.33 -7.75 -3.62
C ARG A 88 -1.61 -9.06 -3.81
N GLU A 89 -0.60 -9.09 -4.66
CA GLU A 89 0.27 -10.24 -4.85
C GLU A 89 1.69 -9.85 -4.51
N VAL A 90 2.39 -10.65 -3.72
CA VAL A 90 3.79 -10.42 -3.37
C VAL A 90 4.61 -11.67 -3.60
N ARG A 91 5.78 -11.47 -4.19
CA ARG A 91 6.76 -12.51 -4.47
C ARG A 91 8.14 -12.07 -3.98
N VAL A 92 8.85 -12.98 -3.31
CA VAL A 92 10.21 -12.76 -2.82
C VAL A 92 11.10 -13.88 -3.35
N VAL A 93 12.15 -13.49 -4.07
CA VAL A 93 13.07 -14.42 -4.74
C VAL A 93 14.48 -14.12 -4.27
N ALA A 94 15.23 -15.12 -3.80
CA ALA A 94 16.63 -14.96 -3.45
C ALA A 94 17.51 -14.68 -4.68
N ALA A 95 18.71 -14.12 -4.48
CA ALA A 95 19.65 -13.80 -5.56
C ALA A 95 20.05 -15.01 -6.44
N ASN A 96 19.89 -16.24 -5.94
CA ASN A 96 20.12 -17.47 -6.71
C ASN A 96 18.91 -17.92 -7.55
N GLY A 97 17.83 -17.13 -7.58
CA GLY A 97 16.59 -17.42 -8.30
C GLY A 97 15.59 -18.30 -7.56
N THR A 98 15.89 -18.74 -6.32
CA THR A 98 14.96 -19.56 -5.52
C THR A 98 13.87 -18.68 -4.92
N GLU A 99 12.61 -19.07 -5.08
CA GLU A 99 11.50 -18.42 -4.36
C GLU A 99 11.63 -18.72 -2.86
N VAL A 100 11.70 -17.65 -2.06
CA VAL A 100 11.83 -17.76 -0.60
C VAL A 100 10.53 -17.50 0.12
N GLY A 101 9.58 -16.83 -0.52
CA GLY A 101 8.25 -16.61 0.01
C GLY A 101 7.35 -15.85 -0.96
N GLY A 102 6.06 -15.95 -0.71
CA GLY A 102 5.05 -15.26 -1.49
C GLY A 102 3.70 -15.33 -0.80
N TRP A 103 2.87 -14.31 -1.05
CA TRP A 103 1.52 -14.27 -0.53
C TRP A 103 0.60 -13.47 -1.45
N SER A 104 -0.68 -13.79 -1.37
CA SER A 104 -1.76 -12.98 -1.93
C SER A 104 -2.66 -12.45 -0.82
N GLN A 105 -3.26 -11.29 -1.06
CA GLN A 105 -4.32 -10.72 -0.26
C GLN A 105 -5.50 -10.42 -1.17
N HIS A 106 -6.70 -10.78 -0.72
CA HIS A 106 -7.97 -10.39 -1.31
C HIS A 106 -8.74 -9.57 -0.29
N VAL A 107 -9.16 -8.38 -0.68
CA VAL A 107 -9.77 -7.41 0.23
C VAL A 107 -11.01 -6.79 -0.37
N GLN A 108 -12.12 -6.85 0.36
CA GLN A 108 -13.38 -6.19 0.04
C GLN A 108 -13.62 -5.06 1.05
N VAL A 109 -13.98 -3.87 0.55
CA VAL A 109 -14.19 -2.66 1.36
C VAL A 109 -15.58 -2.10 1.08
N GLY A 110 -16.36 -1.85 2.14
CA GLY A 110 -17.65 -1.18 2.06
C GLY A 110 -17.52 0.32 1.79
N ALA A 111 -18.58 0.94 1.26
CA ALA A 111 -18.56 2.35 0.84
C ALA A 111 -18.26 3.37 1.95
N ASP A 112 -18.60 3.04 3.20
CA ASP A 112 -18.33 3.82 4.40
C ASP A 112 -17.01 3.42 5.11
N ARG A 113 -16.29 2.46 4.51
CA ARG A 113 -15.07 1.82 5.04
C ARG A 113 -15.24 1.25 6.45
N LEU A 114 -16.48 0.99 6.87
CA LEU A 114 -16.80 0.35 8.14
C LEU A 114 -16.78 -1.16 8.01
N GLU A 115 -17.29 -1.67 6.88
CA GLU A 115 -17.33 -3.09 6.59
C GLU A 115 -16.11 -3.51 5.77
N PHE A 116 -15.51 -4.63 6.14
CA PHE A 116 -14.30 -5.13 5.49
C PHE A 116 -14.15 -6.63 5.66
N ASN A 117 -13.68 -7.27 4.59
CA ASN A 117 -13.28 -8.67 4.58
C ASN A 117 -11.91 -8.79 3.92
N HIS A 118 -10.95 -9.35 4.63
CA HIS A 118 -9.59 -9.57 4.17
C HIS A 118 -9.19 -11.01 4.37
N THR A 119 -8.65 -11.60 3.31
CA THR A 119 -8.00 -12.90 3.33
C THR A 119 -6.58 -12.75 2.83
N GLN A 120 -5.62 -13.26 3.60
CA GLN A 120 -4.24 -13.45 3.17
C GLN A 120 -3.94 -14.95 3.09
N THR A 121 -3.28 -15.36 2.02
CA THR A 121 -2.78 -16.72 1.85
C THR A 121 -1.35 -16.69 1.34
N GLY A 122 -0.46 -17.49 1.93
CA GLY A 122 0.93 -17.52 1.48
C GLY A 122 1.81 -18.47 2.26
N GLU A 123 3.07 -18.52 1.86
CA GLU A 123 4.07 -19.38 2.48
C GLU A 123 5.48 -18.79 2.37
N GLY A 124 6.39 -19.33 3.17
CA GLY A 124 7.80 -18.95 3.18
C GLY A 124 8.07 -17.71 4.02
N LEU A 125 9.04 -16.90 3.59
CA LEU A 125 9.56 -15.77 4.36
C LEU A 125 9.33 -14.44 3.64
N SER A 126 8.97 -13.41 4.42
CA SER A 126 8.97 -12.03 3.96
C SER A 126 10.40 -11.48 3.79
N VAL A 127 10.51 -10.27 3.21
CA VAL A 127 11.78 -9.54 3.15
C VAL A 127 12.33 -9.11 4.51
N SER A 128 11.51 -9.06 5.57
CA SER A 128 11.97 -8.87 6.95
C SER A 128 12.43 -10.18 7.61
N GLY A 129 12.09 -11.33 7.01
CA GLY A 129 12.47 -12.66 7.48
C GLY A 129 11.49 -13.25 8.47
N THR A 130 10.28 -12.68 8.51
CA THR A 130 9.14 -13.21 9.24
C THR A 130 8.46 -14.29 8.39
N ASP A 131 8.02 -15.36 9.04
CA ASP A 131 7.20 -16.38 8.41
C ASP A 131 5.90 -15.75 7.88
N ILE A 132 5.53 -16.16 6.67
CA ILE A 132 4.27 -15.79 6.05
C ILE A 132 3.22 -16.77 6.54
N GLU A 133 2.18 -16.24 7.16
CA GLU A 133 1.06 -17.02 7.71
C GLU A 133 -0.24 -16.63 7.02
N ASP A 134 -1.11 -17.62 6.87
CA ASP A 134 -2.49 -17.42 6.45
C ASP A 134 -3.25 -16.68 7.56
N SER A 135 -4.04 -15.69 7.16
CA SER A 135 -4.88 -14.96 8.09
C SER A 135 -6.15 -14.45 7.41
N GLN A 136 -7.22 -14.31 8.19
CA GLN A 136 -8.45 -13.67 7.75
C GLN A 136 -8.92 -12.67 8.78
N VAL A 137 -9.46 -11.55 8.31
CA VAL A 137 -9.99 -10.47 9.13
C VAL A 137 -11.34 -10.06 8.58
N TYR A 138 -12.32 -9.93 9.45
CA TYR A 138 -13.63 -9.38 9.12
C TYR A 138 -14.03 -8.33 10.13
N THR A 139 -14.58 -7.22 9.69
CA THR A 139 -15.22 -6.24 10.58
C THR A 139 -16.53 -5.74 10.00
N ASP A 140 -17.50 -5.49 10.89
CA ASP A 140 -18.76 -4.80 10.64
C ASP A 140 -18.72 -3.33 11.11
N GLY A 141 -17.51 -2.82 11.38
CA GLY A 141 -17.25 -1.48 11.91
C GLY A 141 -17.37 -1.36 13.43
N SER A 142 -18.08 -2.29 14.09
CA SER A 142 -18.29 -2.29 15.54
C SER A 142 -17.44 -3.35 16.24
N VAL A 143 -17.14 -4.46 15.58
CA VAL A 143 -16.30 -5.54 16.07
C VAL A 143 -15.38 -6.00 14.95
N THR A 144 -14.13 -6.29 15.29
CA THR A 144 -13.18 -6.94 14.40
C THR A 144 -12.93 -8.36 14.85
N PHE A 145 -13.08 -9.29 13.92
CA PHE A 145 -12.78 -10.69 14.10
C PHE A 145 -11.54 -11.06 13.30
N TRP A 146 -10.72 -11.92 13.89
CA TRP A 146 -9.51 -12.43 13.29
C TRP A 146 -9.54 -13.94 13.33
N LYS A 147 -8.97 -14.54 12.30
CA LYS A 147 -8.68 -15.96 12.22
C LYS A 147 -7.24 -16.14 11.78
N ALA A 148 -6.45 -16.82 12.61
CA ALA A 148 -5.07 -17.18 12.32
C ALA A 148 -4.64 -18.33 13.24
N ASP A 149 -3.76 -19.20 12.75
CA ASP A 149 -3.27 -20.35 13.51
C ASP A 149 -2.42 -19.95 14.73
N ALA A 150 -1.86 -18.73 14.71
CA ALA A 150 -1.13 -18.16 15.83
C ALA A 150 -2.00 -17.93 17.08
N PHE A 151 -3.33 -17.86 16.95
CA PHE A 151 -4.23 -17.70 18.10
C PHE A 151 -4.53 -19.04 18.76
N ARG A 152 -4.55 -19.06 20.10
CA ARG A 152 -4.78 -20.28 20.91
C ARG A 152 -6.04 -21.05 20.49
N ASP A 153 -7.13 -20.33 20.23
CA ASP A 153 -8.41 -20.90 19.82
C ASP A 153 -8.67 -20.70 18.31
N GLY A 154 -7.65 -20.32 17.54
CA GLY A 154 -7.73 -20.00 16.11
C GLY A 154 -8.40 -18.66 15.78
N PHE A 155 -8.99 -18.00 16.78
CA PHE A 155 -9.74 -16.75 16.62
C PHE A 155 -9.34 -15.70 17.65
N ARG A 156 -9.52 -14.43 17.27
CA ARG A 156 -9.46 -13.27 18.18
C ARG A 156 -10.56 -12.28 17.82
N ARG A 157 -11.14 -11.63 18.83
CA ARG A 157 -12.23 -10.66 18.70
C ARG A 157 -11.94 -9.37 19.46
N GLU A 158 -12.12 -8.23 18.82
CA GLU A 158 -11.85 -6.91 19.42
C GLU A 158 -12.99 -5.93 19.14
N PRO A 159 -13.34 -5.06 20.10
CA PRO A 159 -14.29 -3.99 19.83
C PRO A 159 -13.68 -2.92 18.90
N GLY A 160 -14.52 -2.31 18.08
CA GLY A 160 -14.16 -1.29 17.09
C GLY A 160 -13.63 -1.86 15.77
N ARG A 161 -13.14 -0.95 14.91
CA ARG A 161 -12.58 -1.28 13.59
C ARG A 161 -11.22 -1.98 13.63
N GLY A 162 -10.53 -1.96 14.78
CA GLY A 162 -9.24 -2.63 14.97
C GLY A 162 -8.26 -2.37 13.82
N PHE A 163 -7.72 -3.45 13.24
CA PHE A 163 -6.83 -3.45 12.07
C PHE A 163 -7.37 -2.75 10.83
N ALA A 164 -8.70 -2.72 10.64
CA ALA A 164 -9.30 -2.00 9.53
C ALA A 164 -9.22 -0.47 9.71
N ALA A 165 -8.85 0.07 10.87
CA ALA A 165 -8.63 1.51 11.02
C ALA A 165 -7.25 1.96 10.51
N GLU A 166 -6.25 1.07 10.53
CA GLU A 166 -4.84 1.42 10.30
C GLU A 166 -4.28 0.84 8.99
N THR A 167 -4.84 -0.26 8.48
CA THR A 167 -4.33 -0.96 7.28
C THR A 167 -4.77 -0.30 5.97
N PHE A 168 -5.76 0.59 5.97
CA PHE A 168 -6.12 1.38 4.79
C PHE A 168 -5.19 2.58 4.64
N SER A 169 -3.95 2.29 4.26
CA SER A 169 -3.02 3.31 3.76
C SER A 169 -2.50 2.92 2.38
N SER A 170 -3.44 2.57 1.48
CA SER A 170 -3.21 2.68 0.04
C SER A 170 -2.57 4.04 -0.29
N GLU A 171 -2.99 5.10 0.40
CA GLU A 171 -2.35 6.42 0.44
C GLU A 171 -0.84 6.39 0.62
N GLN A 172 -0.34 5.82 1.73
CA GLN A 172 1.09 5.83 2.04
C GLN A 172 1.85 4.94 1.08
N LEU A 173 1.29 3.77 0.73
CA LEU A 173 1.92 2.89 -0.23
C LEU A 173 2.06 3.56 -1.61
N LEU A 174 1.00 4.24 -2.09
CA LEU A 174 1.05 4.96 -3.36
C LEU A 174 1.98 6.16 -3.28
N ALA A 175 1.87 6.97 -2.23
CA ALA A 175 2.72 8.14 -2.02
C ALA A 175 4.20 7.74 -1.98
N ASP A 176 4.56 6.73 -1.19
CA ASP A 176 5.93 6.24 -1.10
C ASP A 176 6.39 5.63 -2.43
N ALA A 177 5.54 4.84 -3.08
CA ALA A 177 5.89 4.18 -4.33
C ALA A 177 6.19 5.18 -5.47
N VAL A 178 5.45 6.30 -5.54
CA VAL A 178 5.60 7.29 -6.61
C VAL A 178 6.42 8.51 -6.21
N ASN A 179 6.85 8.59 -4.95
CA ASN A 179 7.81 9.58 -4.45
C ASN A 179 9.24 9.15 -4.80
N ALA A 180 9.63 9.41 -6.04
CA ALA A 180 10.89 8.94 -6.60
C ALA A 180 11.76 10.08 -7.15
N ALA A 181 13.06 9.81 -7.27
CA ALA A 181 14.02 10.76 -7.82
C ALA A 181 13.84 10.98 -9.32
N GLU A 182 13.48 9.92 -10.05
CA GLU A 182 13.19 9.97 -11.48
C GLU A 182 11.78 9.48 -11.73
N THR A 183 11.01 10.24 -12.50
CA THR A 183 9.63 9.87 -12.84
C THR A 183 9.32 10.14 -14.30
N ARG A 184 8.39 9.36 -14.85
CA ARG A 184 7.92 9.50 -16.23
C ARG A 184 6.44 9.20 -16.31
N VAL A 185 5.71 10.06 -17.02
CA VAL A 185 4.28 9.90 -17.30
C VAL A 185 4.11 9.64 -18.79
N THR A 186 3.32 8.63 -19.14
CA THR A 186 2.96 8.33 -20.53
C THR A 186 1.50 7.95 -20.63
N GLU A 187 0.79 8.49 -21.61
CA GLU A 187 -0.55 8.04 -21.96
C GLU A 187 -0.52 6.56 -22.40
N VAL A 188 -1.51 5.80 -21.94
CA VAL A 188 -1.70 4.38 -22.26
C VAL A 188 -3.18 4.06 -22.41
N GLU A 189 -3.48 3.05 -23.22
CA GLU A 189 -4.75 2.32 -23.11
C GLU A 189 -4.55 1.22 -22.08
N PRO A 190 -5.41 1.12 -21.06
CA PRO A 190 -5.18 0.16 -19.99
C PRO A 190 -5.52 -1.24 -20.51
N GLU A 191 -4.66 -2.20 -20.21
CA GLU A 191 -4.85 -3.59 -20.64
C GLU A 191 -5.92 -4.28 -19.77
N GLY A 192 -6.85 -5.01 -20.39
CA GLY A 192 -7.89 -5.81 -19.72
C GLY A 192 -9.27 -5.15 -19.64
N ASP A 193 -10.33 -5.96 -19.53
CA ASP A 193 -11.73 -5.50 -19.44
C ASP A 193 -11.90 -4.53 -18.25
N SER A 194 -12.56 -3.40 -18.50
CA SER A 194 -12.84 -2.34 -17.54
C SER A 194 -13.97 -2.77 -16.59
N ASP A 195 -13.66 -3.67 -15.66
CA ASP A 195 -14.59 -4.13 -14.59
C ASP A 195 -14.47 -3.26 -13.32
N ASP A 196 -13.74 -2.14 -13.41
CA ASP A 196 -13.56 -1.18 -12.33
C ASP A 196 -14.59 -0.04 -12.35
N GLY A 197 -15.52 -0.01 -13.32
CA GLY A 197 -16.60 0.99 -13.38
C GLY A 197 -16.14 2.44 -13.64
N MET A 198 -14.83 2.70 -13.66
CA MET A 198 -14.19 4.01 -13.86
C MET A 198 -13.64 4.18 -15.29
N GLY A 199 -13.96 3.25 -16.18
CA GLY A 199 -13.29 3.08 -17.48
C GLY A 199 -14.05 3.60 -18.69
N ASP A 200 -14.11 4.93 -18.86
CA ASP A 200 -14.11 5.55 -20.18
C ASP A 200 -13.23 6.81 -20.18
N GLY A 201 -12.04 6.73 -20.78
CA GLY A 201 -11.11 7.86 -20.86
C GLY A 201 -9.64 7.48 -21.07
N THR A 202 -8.81 8.50 -21.21
CA THR A 202 -7.35 8.41 -21.31
C THR A 202 -6.75 7.94 -19.98
N TRP A 203 -5.84 6.96 -20.01
CA TRP A 203 -5.11 6.51 -18.82
C TRP A 203 -3.64 6.90 -18.90
N TYR A 204 -3.00 7.03 -17.74
CA TYR A 204 -1.61 7.44 -17.64
C TYR A 204 -0.81 6.39 -16.89
N ARG A 205 0.26 5.89 -17.52
CA ARG A 205 1.28 5.08 -16.85
C ARG A 205 2.28 6.02 -16.20
N VAL A 206 2.40 5.93 -14.88
CA VAL A 206 3.39 6.63 -14.06
C VAL A 206 4.47 5.63 -13.70
N ARG A 207 5.70 5.87 -14.14
CA ARG A 207 6.89 5.12 -13.72
C ARG A 207 7.73 5.99 -12.80
N ALA A 208 8.14 5.44 -11.67
CA ALA A 208 8.91 6.12 -10.63
C ALA A 208 10.10 5.24 -10.23
N GLU A 209 11.30 5.80 -10.20
CA GLU A 209 12.56 5.09 -9.99
C GLU A 209 13.43 5.78 -8.92
N ASN A 210 13.90 4.99 -7.94
CA ASN A 210 14.80 5.46 -6.90
C ASN A 210 16.01 4.52 -6.76
N GLY A 211 17.19 5.10 -6.54
CA GLY A 211 18.45 4.35 -6.53
C GLY A 211 18.54 3.40 -5.33
N SER A 212 18.27 3.92 -4.13
CA SER A 212 18.29 3.14 -2.89
C SER A 212 17.51 3.83 -1.78
N GLU A 213 16.94 3.04 -0.88
CA GLU A 213 16.29 3.50 0.34
C GLU A 213 16.38 2.42 1.43
N THR A 214 16.16 2.81 2.69
CA THR A 214 16.09 1.85 3.79
C THR A 214 14.64 1.68 4.23
N LEU A 215 14.07 0.50 3.98
CA LEU A 215 12.71 0.16 4.35
C LEU A 215 12.66 -0.45 5.75
N THR A 216 11.69 -0.03 6.53
CA THR A 216 11.55 -0.42 7.93
C THR A 216 10.31 -1.29 8.10
N TYR A 217 10.48 -2.50 8.64
CA TYR A 217 9.41 -3.47 8.83
C TYR A 217 9.24 -3.83 10.29
N ASP A 218 8.01 -3.91 10.76
CA ASP A 218 7.72 -4.51 12.06
C ASP A 218 7.84 -6.04 11.97
N ALA A 219 8.54 -6.63 12.94
CA ALA A 219 8.67 -8.07 13.09
C ALA A 219 8.42 -8.47 14.55
N PRO A 220 8.15 -9.76 14.84
CA PRO A 220 7.83 -10.22 16.20
C PRO A 220 8.85 -9.84 17.28
N ASN A 221 10.12 -9.66 16.88
CA ASN A 221 11.24 -9.35 17.79
C ASN A 221 11.70 -7.89 17.70
N GLY A 222 10.86 -7.00 17.19
CA GLY A 222 11.15 -5.58 16.98
C GLY A 222 11.25 -5.22 15.49
N THR A 223 11.80 -4.06 15.23
CA THR A 223 11.84 -3.49 13.88
C THR A 223 13.06 -3.98 13.09
N VAL A 224 12.85 -4.33 11.82
CA VAL A 224 13.87 -4.80 10.88
C VAL A 224 14.06 -3.78 9.77
N ALA A 225 15.28 -3.28 9.61
CA ALA A 225 15.68 -2.48 8.46
C ALA A 225 16.11 -3.39 7.29
N VAL A 226 15.66 -3.05 6.10
CA VAL A 226 15.97 -3.72 4.84
C VAL A 226 16.50 -2.66 3.88
N GLU A 227 17.72 -2.86 3.38
CA GLU A 227 18.25 -2.00 2.34
C GLU A 227 17.61 -2.39 1.02
N ALA A 228 16.93 -1.44 0.39
CA ALA A 228 16.31 -1.59 -0.92
C ALA A 228 17.12 -0.80 -1.96
N THR A 229 17.33 -1.40 -3.13
CA THR A 229 18.04 -0.80 -4.27
C THR A 229 17.30 -1.11 -5.56
N ASN A 230 17.55 -0.32 -6.62
CA ASN A 230 16.84 -0.46 -7.90
C ASN A 230 15.32 -0.42 -7.71
N VAL A 231 14.85 0.53 -6.90
CA VAL A 231 13.45 0.66 -6.53
C VAL A 231 12.69 1.20 -7.73
N THR A 232 11.65 0.48 -8.15
CA THR A 232 10.79 0.87 -9.25
C THR A 232 9.33 0.73 -8.84
N ALA A 233 8.54 1.77 -9.09
CA ALA A 233 7.09 1.69 -9.10
C ALA A 233 6.55 1.96 -10.50
N THR A 234 5.48 1.26 -10.88
CA THR A 234 4.72 1.53 -12.09
C THR A 234 3.24 1.48 -11.77
N ALA A 235 2.55 2.61 -11.93
CA ALA A 235 1.12 2.75 -11.68
C ALA A 235 0.36 3.10 -12.97
N VAL A 236 -0.89 2.68 -13.05
CA VAL A 236 -1.83 3.08 -14.11
C VAL A 236 -2.94 3.92 -13.49
N VAL A 237 -3.07 5.16 -13.94
CA VAL A 237 -3.81 6.23 -13.27
C VAL A 237 -4.83 6.85 -14.22
N ALA A 238 -6.07 6.98 -13.76
CA ALA A 238 -7.15 7.66 -14.47
C ALA A 238 -7.01 9.20 -14.31
N PRO A 239 -7.66 10.03 -15.16
CA PRO A 239 -7.63 11.48 -15.04
C PRO A 239 -8.11 12.00 -13.68
N SER A 240 -8.99 11.24 -13.00
CA SER A 240 -9.46 11.55 -11.64
C SER A 240 -8.40 11.37 -10.54
N GLY A 241 -7.24 10.77 -10.84
CA GLY A 241 -6.26 10.34 -9.86
C GLY A 241 -6.47 8.91 -9.34
N PHE A 242 -7.54 8.23 -9.76
CA PHE A 242 -7.74 6.83 -9.41
C PHE A 242 -6.62 5.93 -9.98
N VAL A 243 -5.92 5.22 -9.10
CA VAL A 243 -4.91 4.22 -9.49
C VAL A 243 -5.57 2.85 -9.62
N ARG A 244 -5.60 2.33 -10.85
CA ARG A 244 -6.18 1.02 -11.16
C ARG A 244 -5.27 -0.12 -10.73
N ASN A 245 -3.97 0.03 -10.96
CA ASN A 245 -2.97 -0.94 -10.53
C ASN A 245 -1.64 -0.24 -10.24
N VAL A 246 -0.87 -0.85 -9.33
CA VAL A 246 0.51 -0.47 -9.05
C VAL A 246 1.37 -1.72 -8.89
N THR A 247 2.52 -1.72 -9.55
CA THR A 247 3.60 -2.69 -9.34
C THR A 247 4.75 -1.98 -8.66
N TYR A 248 5.25 -2.56 -7.58
CA TYR A 248 6.39 -2.07 -6.81
C TYR A 248 7.43 -3.18 -6.70
N GLU A 249 8.66 -2.90 -7.13
CA GLU A 249 9.74 -3.87 -7.17
C GLU A 249 11.06 -3.26 -6.71
N PHE A 250 11.87 -4.06 -6.03
CA PHE A 250 13.20 -3.67 -5.59
C PHE A 250 14.08 -4.89 -5.30
N ASP A 251 15.39 -4.70 -5.42
CA ASP A 251 16.38 -5.61 -4.89
C ASP A 251 16.62 -5.32 -3.42
N PHE A 252 16.73 -6.35 -2.59
CA PHE A 252 16.87 -6.20 -1.15
C PHE A 252 18.12 -6.87 -0.60
N VAL A 253 18.64 -6.30 0.49
CA VAL A 253 19.68 -6.91 1.32
C VAL A 253 19.26 -6.86 2.79
N ARG A 254 19.27 -8.02 3.46
CA ARG A 254 19.02 -8.18 4.89
C ARG A 254 20.05 -9.13 5.49
N GLY A 255 21.05 -8.58 6.17
CA GLY A 255 22.16 -9.37 6.71
C GLY A 255 22.89 -10.13 5.60
N ASN A 256 22.84 -11.46 5.64
CA ASN A 256 23.47 -12.33 4.61
C ASN A 256 22.49 -12.79 3.51
N VAL A 257 21.22 -12.35 3.55
CA VAL A 257 20.21 -12.70 2.55
C VAL A 257 20.04 -11.51 1.61
N SER A 258 20.02 -11.79 0.31
CA SER A 258 19.70 -10.82 -0.72
C SER A 258 18.82 -11.43 -1.79
N GLY A 259 18.09 -10.60 -2.51
CA GLY A 259 17.13 -11.06 -3.50
C GLY A 259 16.35 -9.92 -4.14
N HIS A 260 15.23 -10.27 -4.74
CA HIS A 260 14.32 -9.35 -5.41
C HIS A 260 12.91 -9.55 -4.84
N ARG A 261 12.20 -8.45 -4.60
CA ARG A 261 10.79 -8.45 -4.20
C ARG A 261 9.97 -7.78 -5.29
N THR A 262 8.86 -8.41 -5.65
CA THR A 262 7.84 -7.83 -6.52
C THR A 262 6.52 -7.80 -5.75
N MET A 263 5.80 -6.71 -5.83
CA MET A 263 4.46 -6.54 -5.29
C MET A 263 3.55 -5.91 -6.34
N THR A 264 2.37 -6.47 -6.55
CA THR A 264 1.35 -5.90 -7.42
C THR A 264 0.08 -5.66 -6.62
N VAL A 265 -0.57 -4.51 -6.80
CA VAL A 265 -1.90 -4.21 -6.27
C VAL A 265 -2.82 -3.87 -7.43
N ARG A 266 -4.05 -4.40 -7.43
CA ARG A 266 -5.07 -4.15 -8.45
C ARG A 266 -6.39 -3.83 -7.80
N TYR A 267 -7.07 -2.78 -8.25
CA TYR A 267 -8.40 -2.39 -7.82
C TYR A 267 -9.47 -2.84 -8.81
N SER A 268 -10.63 -3.22 -8.31
CA SER A 268 -11.79 -3.69 -9.08
C SER A 268 -13.10 -3.45 -8.34
N GLY A 269 -14.24 -3.58 -9.02
CA GLY A 269 -15.57 -3.52 -8.41
C GLY A 269 -15.88 -2.19 -7.73
N VAL A 270 -15.33 -1.07 -8.22
CA VAL A 270 -15.53 0.24 -7.59
C VAL A 270 -16.98 0.68 -7.74
N GLY A 271 -17.63 0.96 -6.61
CA GLY A 271 -19.07 1.25 -6.52
C GLY A 271 -19.98 0.02 -6.58
N GLU A 272 -19.43 -1.18 -6.81
CA GLU A 272 -20.19 -2.42 -7.05
C GLU A 272 -19.88 -3.52 -6.03
N THR A 273 -18.74 -3.44 -5.33
CA THR A 273 -18.33 -4.44 -4.33
C THR A 273 -19.33 -4.52 -3.19
N THR A 274 -19.65 -5.75 -2.79
CA THR A 274 -20.35 -6.08 -1.55
C THR A 274 -19.40 -6.84 -0.63
N VAL A 275 -19.33 -6.44 0.64
CA VAL A 275 -18.49 -7.13 1.63
C VAL A 275 -19.18 -8.42 2.07
N GLU A 276 -18.55 -9.56 1.81
CA GLU A 276 -19.05 -10.84 2.25
C GLU A 276 -18.73 -11.10 3.72
N VAL A 277 -19.69 -11.64 4.47
CA VAL A 277 -19.46 -12.09 5.86
C VAL A 277 -18.92 -13.52 5.83
N PRO A 278 -17.67 -13.77 6.24
CA PRO A 278 -17.11 -15.12 6.19
C PRO A 278 -17.82 -16.08 7.15
N ALA A 279 -17.98 -17.33 6.73
CA ALA A 279 -18.68 -18.35 7.53
C ALA A 279 -18.04 -18.58 8.93
N TRP A 280 -16.73 -18.39 9.05
CA TRP A 280 -16.01 -18.56 10.31
C TRP A 280 -16.31 -17.48 11.36
N VAL A 281 -16.93 -16.37 10.97
CA VAL A 281 -17.31 -15.30 11.90
C VAL A 281 -18.33 -15.80 12.91
N GLU A 282 -19.22 -16.71 12.52
CA GLU A 282 -20.17 -17.32 13.47
C GLU A 282 -19.45 -18.15 14.54
N ASP A 283 -18.42 -18.91 14.16
CA ASP A 283 -17.58 -19.64 15.12
C ASP A 283 -16.82 -18.67 16.02
N ALA A 284 -16.22 -17.62 15.45
CA ALA A 284 -15.48 -16.60 16.19
C ALA A 284 -16.34 -15.84 17.21
N LYS A 285 -17.64 -15.64 16.93
CA LYS A 285 -18.60 -15.05 17.89
C LYS A 285 -18.81 -15.91 19.13
N THR A 286 -18.66 -17.23 19.01
CA THR A 286 -18.83 -18.16 20.14
C THR A 286 -17.60 -18.24 21.03
N VAL A 287 -16.43 -17.86 20.51
CA VAL A 287 -15.20 -17.77 21.31
C VAL A 287 -15.35 -16.60 22.28
N THR A 288 -15.34 -16.91 23.57
CA THR A 288 -15.30 -15.89 24.61
C THR A 288 -13.87 -15.39 24.67
N ASN A 289 -13.56 -14.31 23.97
CA ASN A 289 -12.25 -13.69 24.08
C ASN A 289 -12.03 -13.35 25.56
N ALA A 290 -10.98 -13.93 26.15
CA ALA A 290 -10.60 -13.76 27.54
C ALA A 290 -10.35 -12.29 27.85
N THR A 291 -11.41 -11.58 28.21
CA THR A 291 -11.38 -10.19 28.68
C THR A 291 -11.99 -10.07 30.08
N ASP A 292 -12.22 -11.21 30.74
CA ASP A 292 -12.75 -11.26 32.11
C ASP A 292 -11.81 -12.06 33.03
N GLU A 293 -10.51 -11.76 33.08
CA GLU A 293 -9.69 -12.11 34.26
C GLU A 293 -8.66 -10.99 34.58
N ASN A 294 -9.16 -10.02 35.35
CA ASN A 294 -8.55 -9.29 36.48
C ASN A 294 -7.36 -8.34 36.26
#